data_AF-A0A965KF50-F1
#
_entry.id   AF-A0A965KF50-F1
#
_cell.length_a   1.000
_cell.length_b   1.000
_cell.length_c   1.000
_cell.angle_alpha   90.00
_cell.angle_beta   90.00
_cell.angle_gamma   90.00
#
_symmetry.space_group_name_H-M   'P 1'
#
loop_
_entity.id
_entity.type
_entity.pdbx_description
1 polymer ?
#
loop_
_entity_poly.entity_id
_entity_poly.type
_entity_poly.pdbx_seq_one_letter_code
_entity_poly.pdbx_strand_id
1 'polypeptide(L)'
;MKKLLIVGAGGFGRELYVWASQHPDCGRAWTLAGFLDDNADALAAFGRFAPVQPIAGHKPSADNLYLAGLGMPPLKEQLVTPLVAAGAEFLTFVHPQAHLGARVKLGKGVVVCPGAILSVDIEVGDFAMVNLNCTIGHDASLGPWTSLSAQCDITGHVRVADRVFMGSRASIIPEKSVGSRAIVGAGAVVVRDVPAGVTVVGIPARIL
;
A
#
# COMPACT_ATOMS: atom_id res chain seq x y z
N MET A 1 -17.17 3.52 -18.21
CA MET A 1 -16.06 2.89 -17.46
C MET A 1 -15.05 3.95 -17.13
N LYS A 2 -14.46 3.90 -15.93
CA LYS A 2 -13.41 4.88 -15.55
C LYS A 2 -12.08 4.53 -16.18
N LYS A 3 -11.23 5.55 -16.37
CA LYS A 3 -9.85 5.43 -16.83
C LYS A 3 -8.94 5.27 -15.62
N LEU A 4 -8.40 4.07 -15.43
CA LEU A 4 -7.50 3.77 -14.30
C LEU A 4 -6.09 4.28 -14.61
N LEU A 5 -5.61 5.22 -13.80
CA LEU A 5 -4.26 5.76 -13.81
C LEU A 5 -3.49 5.29 -12.58
N ILE A 6 -2.25 4.82 -12.77
CA ILE A 6 -1.39 4.39 -11.67
C ILE A 6 -0.43 5.53 -11.32
N VAL A 7 -0.44 5.99 -10.07
CA VAL A 7 0.45 7.04 -9.59
C VAL A 7 1.79 6.41 -9.20
N GLY A 8 2.84 6.71 -9.96
CA GLY A 8 4.17 6.10 -9.88
C GLY A 8 4.37 4.99 -10.91
N ALA A 9 5.37 5.15 -11.78
CA ALA A 9 5.76 4.19 -12.82
C ALA A 9 6.99 3.35 -12.44
N GLY A 10 7.36 3.34 -11.15
CA GLY A 10 8.44 2.52 -10.61
C GLY A 10 8.10 1.02 -10.54
N GLY A 11 8.93 0.26 -9.81
CA GLY A 11 8.76 -1.20 -9.66
C GLY A 11 7.35 -1.62 -9.20
N PHE A 12 6.87 -1.04 -8.09
CA PHE A 12 5.55 -1.35 -7.54
C PHE A 12 4.40 -0.90 -8.46
N GLY A 13 4.55 0.24 -9.14
CA GLY A 13 3.59 0.68 -10.16
C GLY A 13 3.44 -0.32 -11.30
N ARG A 14 4.55 -0.89 -11.79
CA ARG A 14 4.53 -1.94 -12.82
C ARG A 14 3.86 -3.22 -12.34
N GLU A 15 4.09 -3.63 -11.10
CA GLU A 15 3.38 -4.78 -10.51
C GLU A 15 1.87 -4.54 -10.49
N LEU A 16 1.44 -3.37 -10.00
CA LEU A 16 0.02 -3.01 -9.98
C LEU A 16 -0.60 -2.91 -11.36
N TYR A 17 0.15 -2.46 -12.38
CA TYR A 17 -0.33 -2.44 -13.75
C TYR A 17 -0.69 -3.85 -14.24
N VAL A 18 0.21 -4.81 -14.01
CA VAL A 18 -0.02 -6.20 -14.38
C VAL A 18 -1.22 -6.77 -13.62
N TRP A 19 -1.25 -6.61 -12.30
CA TRP A 19 -2.36 -7.12 -11.48
C TRP A 19 -3.70 -6.47 -11.80
N ALA A 20 -3.72 -5.16 -12.01
CA ALA A 20 -4.93 -4.44 -12.41
C ALA A 20 -5.41 -4.87 -13.80
N SER A 21 -4.51 -5.20 -14.74
CA SER A 21 -4.89 -5.71 -16.06
C SER A 21 -5.58 -7.08 -16.01
N GLN A 22 -5.27 -7.86 -14.98
CA GLN A 22 -5.79 -9.21 -14.75
C GLN A 22 -6.98 -9.22 -13.79
N HIS A 23 -7.32 -8.07 -13.19
CA HIS A 23 -8.41 -7.96 -12.24
C HIS A 23 -9.77 -8.17 -12.94
N PRO A 24 -10.73 -8.90 -12.36
CA PRO A 24 -12.04 -9.16 -12.97
C PRO A 24 -12.84 -7.92 -13.37
N ASP A 25 -12.58 -6.80 -12.71
CA ASP A 25 -13.24 -5.51 -12.99
C ASP A 25 -12.56 -4.71 -14.12
N CYS A 26 -11.37 -5.13 -14.56
CA CYS A 26 -10.72 -4.54 -15.72
C CYS A 26 -11.51 -4.91 -16.99
N GLY A 27 -11.88 -3.90 -17.77
CA GLY A 27 -12.81 -4.03 -18.90
C GLY A 27 -14.29 -4.06 -18.51
N ARG A 28 -14.63 -3.93 -17.22
CA ARG A 28 -16.02 -3.90 -16.73
C ARG A 28 -16.33 -2.61 -15.99
N ALA A 29 -15.58 -2.31 -14.92
CA ALA A 29 -15.74 -1.08 -14.15
C ALA A 29 -14.73 -0.01 -14.59
N TRP A 30 -13.50 -0.42 -14.93
CA TRP A 30 -12.43 0.48 -15.39
C TRP A 30 -11.58 -0.14 -16.49
N THR A 31 -10.84 0.71 -17.21
CA THR A 31 -9.83 0.32 -18.20
C THR A 31 -8.50 0.98 -17.85
N LEU A 32 -7.39 0.27 -18.00
CA LEU A 32 -6.05 0.83 -17.78
C LEU A 32 -5.75 1.92 -18.81
N ALA A 33 -5.45 3.12 -18.31
CA ALA A 33 -5.20 4.30 -19.14
C ALA A 33 -3.73 4.72 -19.18
N GLY A 34 -2.95 4.42 -18.13
CA GLY A 34 -1.54 4.83 -18.07
C GLY A 34 -1.01 5.00 -16.66
N PHE A 35 0.15 5.65 -16.59
CA PHE A 35 0.83 6.02 -15.36
C PHE A 35 0.91 7.53 -15.22
N LEU A 36 0.96 7.99 -13.97
CA LEU A 36 1.44 9.32 -13.63
C LEU A 36 2.84 9.19 -13.04
N ASP A 37 3.85 9.75 -13.68
CA ASP A 37 5.22 9.84 -13.16
C ASP A 37 5.93 11.05 -13.77
N ASP A 38 6.63 11.82 -12.93
CA ASP A 38 7.36 13.01 -13.40
C ASP A 38 8.65 12.65 -14.16
N ASN A 39 9.11 11.39 -14.05
CA ASN A 39 10.14 10.86 -14.93
C ASN A 39 9.49 10.23 -16.18
N ALA A 40 9.53 10.95 -17.31
CA ALA A 40 9.00 10.48 -18.58
C ALA A 40 9.64 9.16 -19.07
N ASP A 41 10.89 8.89 -18.67
CA ASP A 41 11.64 7.70 -19.05
C ASP A 41 11.51 6.54 -18.06
N ALA A 42 10.64 6.65 -17.04
CA ALA A 42 10.49 5.66 -15.98
C ALA A 42 10.28 4.22 -16.48
N LEU A 43 9.68 4.05 -17.66
CA LEU A 43 9.37 2.75 -18.28
C LEU A 43 10.24 2.41 -19.49
N ALA A 44 11.17 3.27 -19.90
CA ALA A 44 11.95 3.10 -21.13
C ALA A 44 12.72 1.77 -21.20
N ALA A 45 13.18 1.26 -20.05
CA ALA A 45 13.93 0.01 -19.94
C ALA A 45 13.07 -1.26 -19.78
N PHE A 46 11.74 -1.15 -19.66
CA PHE A 46 10.90 -2.27 -19.20
C PHE A 46 9.90 -2.78 -20.25
N GLY A 47 10.03 -2.36 -21.51
CA GLY A 47 9.17 -2.79 -22.60
C GLY A 47 7.88 -1.96 -22.71
N ARG A 48 6.87 -2.53 -23.37
CA ARG A 48 5.63 -1.80 -23.71
C ARG A 48 4.64 -1.82 -22.56
N PHE A 49 4.69 -0.79 -21.74
CA PHE A 49 3.64 -0.41 -20.81
C PHE A 49 2.70 0.64 -21.41
N ALA A 50 1.60 0.93 -20.72
CA ALA A 50 0.75 2.08 -21.06
C ALA A 50 1.52 3.42 -20.92
N PRO A 51 1.03 4.50 -21.55
CA PRO A 51 1.71 5.79 -21.55
C PRO A 51 1.97 6.33 -20.14
N VAL A 52 3.09 7.04 -20.00
CA VAL A 52 3.44 7.82 -18.81
C VAL A 52 3.13 9.29 -19.10
N GLN A 53 2.44 9.95 -18.18
CA GLN A 53 2.24 11.39 -18.20
C GLN A 53 2.72 11.99 -16.87
N PRO A 54 3.14 13.26 -16.82
CA PRO A 54 3.63 13.86 -15.59
C PRO A 54 2.54 13.91 -14.51
N ILE A 55 2.94 13.76 -13.25
CA ILE A 55 2.08 14.06 -12.09
C ILE A 55 1.94 15.59 -11.97
N ALA A 56 3.04 16.31 -12.20
CA ALA A 56 3.08 17.76 -12.17
C ALA A 56 2.08 18.35 -13.18
N GLY A 57 1.13 19.14 -12.66
CA GLY A 57 0.09 19.78 -13.48
C GLY A 57 -1.07 18.86 -13.88
N HIS A 58 -1.06 17.58 -13.49
CA HIS A 58 -2.18 16.68 -13.72
C HIS A 58 -3.44 17.18 -13.00
N LYS A 59 -4.57 17.23 -13.71
CA LYS A 59 -5.86 17.64 -13.15
C LYS A 59 -6.80 16.45 -13.12
N PRO A 60 -7.29 16.05 -11.93
CA PRO A 60 -8.30 15.02 -11.86
C PRO A 60 -9.59 15.38 -12.60
N SER A 61 -10.20 14.36 -13.19
CA SER A 61 -11.51 14.46 -13.82
C SER A 61 -12.41 13.34 -13.27
N ALA A 62 -13.72 13.51 -13.40
CA ALA A 62 -14.70 12.52 -12.94
C ALA A 62 -14.58 11.16 -13.64
N ASP A 63 -14.00 11.15 -14.85
CA ASP A 63 -13.76 9.93 -15.65
C ASP A 63 -12.53 9.15 -15.19
N ASN A 64 -11.65 9.75 -14.38
CA ASN A 64 -10.43 9.11 -13.92
C ASN A 64 -10.66 8.35 -12.60
N LEU A 65 -9.97 7.21 -12.49
CA LEU A 65 -9.82 6.44 -11.27
C LEU A 65 -8.33 6.25 -11.02
N TYR A 66 -7.90 6.26 -9.76
CA TYR A 66 -6.47 6.29 -9.43
C TYR A 66 -6.07 5.12 -8.56
N LEU A 67 -4.87 4.59 -8.78
CA LEU A 67 -4.26 3.55 -7.96
C LEU A 67 -2.87 4.01 -7.51
N ALA A 68 -2.58 3.94 -6.21
CA ALA A 68 -1.32 4.43 -5.66
C ALA A 68 -0.19 3.38 -5.81
N GLY A 69 0.71 3.59 -6.77
CA GLY A 69 1.85 2.71 -7.08
C GLY A 69 3.16 3.09 -6.38
N LEU A 70 3.07 3.57 -5.13
CA LEU A 70 4.20 4.10 -4.36
C LEU A 70 4.33 3.34 -3.03
N GLY A 71 5.45 2.64 -2.83
CA GLY A 71 5.65 1.80 -1.64
C GLY A 71 6.03 2.55 -0.37
N MET A 72 6.86 3.60 -0.47
CA MET A 72 7.34 4.36 0.70
C MET A 72 6.29 5.35 1.21
N PRO A 73 5.88 5.31 2.50
CA PRO A 73 4.84 6.19 3.03
C PRO A 73 5.08 7.69 2.77
N PRO A 74 6.27 8.28 3.02
CA PRO A 74 6.46 9.72 2.83
C PRO A 74 6.25 10.17 1.38
N LEU A 75 6.84 9.43 0.43
CA LEU A 75 6.71 9.74 -1.00
C LEU A 75 5.28 9.50 -1.51
N LYS A 76 4.66 8.40 -1.09
CA LYS A 76 3.26 8.08 -1.42
C LYS A 76 2.34 9.21 -0.98
N GLU A 77 2.46 9.63 0.28
CA GLU A 77 1.65 10.72 0.83
C GLU A 77 1.89 12.04 0.12
N GLN A 78 3.16 12.40 -0.13
CA GLN A 78 3.55 13.63 -0.81
C GLN A 78 2.91 13.74 -2.20
N LEU A 79 2.87 12.64 -2.97
CA LEU A 79 2.37 12.66 -4.35
C LEU A 79 0.85 12.46 -4.44
N VAL A 80 0.26 11.69 -3.53
CA VAL A 80 -1.18 11.37 -3.57
C VAL A 80 -2.02 12.47 -2.93
N THR A 81 -1.56 13.09 -1.85
CA THR A 81 -2.36 14.09 -1.11
C THR A 81 -2.83 15.26 -1.99
N PRO A 82 -1.98 15.88 -2.84
CA PRO A 82 -2.42 16.95 -3.73
C PRO A 82 -3.49 16.49 -4.74
N LEU A 83 -3.38 15.26 -5.25
CA LEU A 83 -4.38 14.68 -6.17
C LEU A 83 -5.72 14.50 -5.47
N VAL A 84 -5.72 13.99 -4.23
CA VAL A 84 -6.94 13.86 -3.41
C VAL A 84 -7.58 15.21 -3.15
N ALA A 85 -6.78 16.22 -2.77
CA ALA A 85 -7.26 17.59 -2.56
C ALA A 85 -7.85 18.21 -3.83
N ALA A 86 -7.35 17.82 -5.01
CA ALA A 86 -7.88 18.20 -6.30
C ALA A 86 -9.09 17.34 -6.78
N GLY A 87 -9.64 16.49 -5.91
CA GLY A 87 -10.85 15.70 -6.19
C GLY A 87 -10.60 14.32 -6.82
N ALA A 88 -9.37 13.81 -6.81
CA ALA A 88 -9.09 12.47 -7.32
C ALA A 88 -9.78 11.36 -6.52
N GLU A 89 -10.42 10.44 -7.26
CA GLU A 89 -11.00 9.23 -6.70
C GLU A 89 -10.01 8.08 -6.77
N PHE A 90 -9.58 7.58 -5.61
CA PHE A 90 -8.65 6.45 -5.53
C PHE A 90 -9.39 5.14 -5.29
N LEU A 91 -9.04 4.14 -6.10
CA LEU A 91 -9.49 2.77 -5.99
C LEU A 91 -8.87 2.12 -4.74
N THR A 92 -9.72 1.58 -3.88
CA THR A 92 -9.29 0.54 -2.93
C THR A 92 -9.17 -0.76 -3.71
N PHE A 93 -7.93 -1.21 -3.91
CA PHE A 93 -7.60 -2.36 -4.75
C PHE A 93 -7.34 -3.58 -3.88
N VAL A 94 -8.09 -4.65 -4.11
CA VAL A 94 -7.89 -5.95 -3.48
C VAL A 94 -7.62 -6.97 -4.57
N HIS A 95 -6.42 -7.55 -4.58
CA HIS A 95 -6.10 -8.58 -5.55
C HIS A 95 -7.03 -9.81 -5.37
N PRO A 96 -7.48 -10.49 -6.45
CA PRO A 96 -8.38 -11.65 -6.33
C PRO A 96 -7.80 -12.85 -5.56
N GLN A 97 -6.48 -12.88 -5.38
CA GLN A 97 -5.77 -13.90 -4.59
C GLN A 97 -5.48 -13.45 -3.15
N ALA A 98 -5.96 -12.29 -2.71
CA ALA A 98 -5.95 -11.91 -1.31
C ALA A 98 -7.15 -12.57 -0.60
N HIS A 99 -6.95 -12.96 0.66
CA HIS A 99 -8.02 -13.50 1.50
C HIS A 99 -8.40 -12.50 2.57
N LEU A 100 -9.65 -12.03 2.52
CA LEU A 100 -10.23 -11.15 3.52
C LEU A 100 -11.30 -11.96 4.26
N GLY A 101 -11.11 -12.19 5.55
CA GLY A 101 -12.14 -12.82 6.37
C GLY A 101 -13.21 -11.81 6.80
N ALA A 102 -13.91 -12.12 7.89
CA ALA A 102 -15.10 -11.38 8.27
C ALA A 102 -14.76 -10.04 8.95
N ARG A 103 -15.61 -9.03 8.73
CA ARG A 103 -15.55 -7.72 9.42
C ARG A 103 -14.21 -6.97 9.23
N VAL A 104 -13.52 -7.23 8.11
CA VAL A 104 -12.38 -6.45 7.66
C VAL A 104 -12.88 -5.14 7.04
N LYS A 105 -12.45 -4.00 7.58
CA LYS A 105 -12.76 -2.67 7.04
C LYS A 105 -11.52 -2.10 6.36
N LEU A 106 -11.67 -1.72 5.08
CA LEU A 106 -10.62 -1.07 4.32
C LEU A 106 -10.97 0.39 4.04
N GLY A 107 -10.02 1.28 4.29
CA GLY A 107 -10.09 2.69 3.94
C GLY A 107 -9.97 2.94 2.43
N LYS A 108 -10.02 4.23 2.06
CA LYS A 108 -9.86 4.70 0.67
C LYS A 108 -8.44 4.44 0.18
N GLY A 109 -8.31 3.99 -1.08
CA GLY A 109 -7.00 3.88 -1.74
C GLY A 109 -6.08 2.81 -1.16
N VAL A 110 -6.61 1.92 -0.31
CA VAL A 110 -5.86 0.79 0.24
C VAL A 110 -5.49 -0.16 -0.90
N VAL A 111 -4.29 -0.74 -0.82
CA VAL A 111 -3.82 -1.77 -1.75
C VAL A 111 -3.54 -3.05 -0.99
N VAL A 112 -4.26 -4.12 -1.33
CA VAL A 112 -4.04 -5.47 -0.80
C VAL A 112 -3.53 -6.37 -1.94
N CYS A 113 -2.28 -6.78 -1.84
CA CYS A 113 -1.55 -7.51 -2.87
C CYS A 113 -1.85 -9.03 -2.86
N PRO A 114 -1.45 -9.77 -3.91
CA PRO A 114 -1.62 -11.22 -3.96
C PRO A 114 -1.12 -11.97 -2.72
N GLY A 115 -1.90 -12.96 -2.27
CA GLY A 115 -1.55 -13.85 -1.16
C GLY A 115 -1.60 -13.21 0.23
N ALA A 116 -1.94 -11.92 0.34
CA ALA A 116 -2.18 -11.30 1.64
C ALA A 116 -3.41 -11.93 2.32
N ILE A 117 -3.32 -12.16 3.64
CA ILE A 117 -4.38 -12.78 4.44
C ILE A 117 -4.72 -11.83 5.60
N LEU A 118 -5.95 -11.33 5.61
CA LEU A 118 -6.52 -10.55 6.70
C LEU A 118 -7.60 -11.41 7.35
N SER A 119 -7.41 -11.77 8.63
CA SER A 119 -8.29 -12.71 9.34
C SER A 119 -9.67 -12.10 9.70
N VAL A 120 -9.84 -11.54 10.90
CA VAL A 120 -11.16 -11.09 11.38
C VAL A 120 -11.04 -9.83 12.25
N ASP A 121 -12.04 -8.96 12.20
CA ASP A 121 -12.10 -7.76 13.05
C ASP A 121 -10.90 -6.81 12.86
N ILE A 122 -10.52 -6.58 11.60
CA ILE A 122 -9.35 -5.77 11.22
C ILE A 122 -9.80 -4.43 10.64
N GLU A 123 -9.09 -3.36 11.00
CA GLU A 123 -9.25 -2.04 10.40
C GLU A 123 -7.96 -1.60 9.69
N VAL A 124 -8.07 -1.26 8.41
CA VAL A 124 -6.95 -0.78 7.58
C VAL A 124 -7.25 0.63 7.10
N GLY A 125 -6.46 1.60 7.55
CA GLY A 125 -6.64 3.01 7.26
C GLY A 125 -6.30 3.39 5.81
N ASP A 126 -6.77 4.58 5.42
CA ASP A 126 -6.63 5.11 4.06
C ASP A 126 -5.20 5.04 3.52
N PHE A 127 -5.06 4.67 2.26
CA PHE A 127 -3.81 4.58 1.52
C PHE A 127 -2.76 3.66 2.15
N ALA A 128 -3.15 2.78 3.07
CA ALA A 128 -2.28 1.72 3.55
C ALA A 128 -2.03 0.67 2.45
N MET A 129 -0.89 0.00 2.54
CA MET A 129 -0.49 -1.06 1.60
C MET A 129 -0.15 -2.33 2.39
N VAL A 130 -0.83 -3.43 2.02
CA VAL A 130 -0.57 -4.78 2.52
C VAL A 130 0.01 -5.58 1.36
N ASN A 131 1.33 -5.73 1.34
CA ASN A 131 2.03 -6.30 0.20
C ASN A 131 2.00 -7.84 0.19
N LEU A 132 2.67 -8.43 -0.79
CA LEU A 132 2.65 -9.86 -1.12
C LEU A 132 2.83 -10.74 0.12
N ASN A 133 1.90 -11.68 0.30
CA ASN A 133 1.94 -12.70 1.36
C ASN A 133 2.07 -12.13 2.79
N CYS A 134 1.61 -10.91 3.05
CA CYS A 134 1.49 -10.41 4.42
C CYS A 134 0.31 -11.08 5.15
N THR A 135 0.48 -11.31 6.45
CA THR A 135 -0.57 -11.84 7.34
C THR A 135 -0.96 -10.79 8.36
N ILE A 136 -2.27 -10.62 8.58
CA ILE A 136 -2.83 -9.75 9.61
C ILE A 136 -3.82 -10.56 10.46
N GLY A 137 -3.43 -10.77 11.71
CA GLY A 137 -4.15 -11.45 12.77
C GLY A 137 -5.37 -10.68 13.25
N HIS A 138 -6.16 -11.33 14.09
CA HIS A 138 -7.44 -10.82 14.54
C HIS A 138 -7.31 -9.54 15.38
N ASP A 139 -8.31 -8.67 15.35
CA ASP A 139 -8.37 -7.46 16.18
C ASP A 139 -7.19 -6.48 15.97
N ALA A 140 -6.47 -6.61 14.85
CA ALA A 140 -5.36 -5.74 14.50
C ALA A 140 -5.82 -4.49 13.74
N SER A 141 -5.06 -3.40 13.86
CA SER A 141 -5.34 -2.16 13.16
C SER A 141 -4.09 -1.61 12.48
N LEU A 142 -4.23 -1.13 11.23
CA LEU A 142 -3.19 -0.43 10.49
C LEU A 142 -3.63 1.01 10.24
N GLY A 143 -2.83 1.99 10.65
CA GLY A 143 -3.08 3.40 10.41
C GLY A 143 -2.92 3.79 8.94
N PRO A 144 -3.45 4.96 8.55
CA PRO A 144 -3.34 5.47 7.18
C PRO A 144 -1.89 5.65 6.74
N TRP A 145 -1.69 5.52 5.42
CA TRP A 145 -0.40 5.64 4.72
C TRP A 145 0.64 4.57 5.05
N THR A 146 0.38 3.70 6.03
CA THR A 146 1.28 2.62 6.42
C THR A 146 1.55 1.65 5.29
N SER A 147 2.78 1.17 5.20
CA SER A 147 3.22 0.24 4.17
C SER A 147 3.88 -0.98 4.80
N LEU A 148 3.26 -2.13 4.61
CA LEU A 148 3.86 -3.43 4.89
C LEU A 148 4.53 -3.92 3.62
N SER A 149 5.83 -4.14 3.65
CA SER A 149 6.55 -4.84 2.57
C SER A 149 6.21 -6.32 2.57
N ALA A 150 6.67 -7.07 1.56
CA ALA A 150 6.28 -8.46 1.38
C ALA A 150 6.58 -9.34 2.62
N GLN A 151 5.67 -10.26 2.90
CA GLN A 151 5.81 -11.28 3.94
C GLN A 151 5.93 -10.71 5.37
N CYS A 152 5.36 -9.53 5.65
CA CYS A 152 5.23 -9.06 7.03
C CYS A 152 4.16 -9.85 7.77
N ASP A 153 4.39 -10.11 9.05
CA ASP A 153 3.44 -10.81 9.93
C ASP A 153 2.98 -9.91 11.09
N ILE A 154 1.73 -9.49 11.04
CA ILE A 154 1.07 -8.69 12.07
C ILE A 154 0.15 -9.62 12.85
N THR A 155 0.49 -9.92 14.10
CA THR A 155 -0.31 -10.87 14.90
C THR A 155 -1.49 -10.20 15.61
N GLY A 156 -2.23 -10.97 16.41
CA GLY A 156 -3.48 -10.53 17.03
C GLY A 156 -3.31 -9.31 17.96
N HIS A 157 -4.31 -8.43 17.97
CA HIS A 157 -4.36 -7.21 18.78
C HIS A 157 -3.20 -6.22 18.56
N VAL A 158 -2.45 -6.35 17.46
CA VAL A 158 -1.37 -5.41 17.14
C VAL A 158 -1.95 -4.10 16.61
N ARG A 159 -1.41 -2.98 17.11
CA ARG A 159 -1.77 -1.62 16.67
C ARG A 159 -0.61 -0.96 15.93
N VAL A 160 -0.70 -0.90 14.61
CA VAL A 160 0.26 -0.16 13.78
C VAL A 160 -0.32 1.23 13.52
N ALA A 161 0.36 2.28 13.97
CA ALA A 161 -0.09 3.64 13.77
C ALA A 161 0.22 4.14 12.34
N ASP A 162 0.04 5.44 12.12
CA ASP A 162 0.10 6.05 10.79
C ASP A 162 1.51 6.10 10.22
N ARG A 163 1.61 6.02 8.88
CA ARG A 163 2.87 6.23 8.13
C ARG A 163 4.00 5.31 8.57
N VAL A 164 3.68 4.15 9.14
CA VAL A 164 4.68 3.16 9.50
C VAL A 164 5.19 2.48 8.24
N PHE A 165 6.49 2.22 8.18
CA PHE A 165 7.06 1.34 7.17
C PHE A 165 7.56 0.06 7.83
N MET A 166 7.10 -1.09 7.34
CA MET A 166 7.65 -2.39 7.72
C MET A 166 8.38 -3.00 6.53
N GLY A 167 9.66 -3.27 6.71
CA GLY A 167 10.50 -3.96 5.74
C GLY A 167 10.13 -5.44 5.62
N SER A 168 10.53 -6.06 4.50
CA SER A 168 10.10 -7.41 4.18
C SER A 168 10.45 -8.40 5.28
N ARG A 169 9.54 -9.35 5.56
CA ARG A 169 9.71 -10.38 6.60
C ARG A 169 9.82 -9.85 8.03
N ALA A 170 9.41 -8.61 8.30
CA ALA A 170 9.28 -8.15 9.67
C ALA A 170 8.04 -8.76 10.34
N SER A 171 8.12 -9.04 11.63
CA SER A 171 6.99 -9.56 12.41
C SER A 171 6.80 -8.81 13.72
N ILE A 172 5.56 -8.80 14.22
CA ILE A 172 5.18 -8.19 15.49
C ILE A 172 4.42 -9.24 16.31
N ILE A 173 4.87 -9.51 17.54
CA ILE A 173 4.17 -10.43 18.45
C ILE A 173 2.85 -9.82 18.96
N PRO A 174 1.91 -10.62 19.51
CA PRO A 174 0.58 -10.12 19.86
C PRO A 174 0.61 -8.96 20.86
N GLU A 175 -0.42 -8.12 20.80
CA GLU A 175 -0.67 -7.02 21.76
C GLU A 175 0.46 -5.98 21.82
N LYS A 176 1.24 -5.81 20.76
CA LYS A 176 2.22 -4.72 20.64
C LYS A 176 1.69 -3.57 19.80
N SER A 177 2.32 -2.41 19.98
CA SER A 177 2.05 -1.21 19.21
C SER A 177 3.31 -0.70 18.49
N VAL A 178 3.10 -0.11 17.31
CA VAL A 178 4.14 0.57 16.54
C VAL A 178 3.71 2.00 16.29
N GLY A 179 4.45 2.95 16.85
CA GLY A 179 4.13 4.37 16.80
C GLY A 179 4.30 4.98 15.40
N SER A 180 3.63 6.11 15.17
CA SER A 180 3.56 6.71 13.84
C SER A 180 4.95 7.05 13.28
N ARG A 181 5.10 6.91 11.95
CA ARG A 181 6.37 7.16 11.23
C ARG A 181 7.55 6.29 11.68
N ALA A 182 7.31 5.25 12.47
CA ALA A 182 8.36 4.29 12.79
C ALA A 182 8.73 3.43 11.57
N ILE A 183 9.95 2.93 11.57
CA ILE A 183 10.48 2.02 10.56
C ILE A 183 10.83 0.71 11.26
N VAL A 184 10.18 -0.38 10.88
CA VAL A 184 10.59 -1.73 11.27
C VAL A 184 11.42 -2.30 10.14
N GLY A 185 12.72 -2.51 10.36
CA GLY A 185 13.62 -3.02 9.34
C GLY A 185 13.26 -4.41 8.85
N ALA A 186 13.75 -4.77 7.67
CA ALA A 186 13.53 -6.09 7.10
C ALA A 186 14.02 -7.20 8.06
N GLY A 187 13.22 -8.24 8.22
CA GLY A 187 13.51 -9.38 9.10
C GLY A 187 13.48 -9.08 10.61
N ALA A 188 13.09 -7.86 11.03
CA ALA A 188 13.04 -7.53 12.44
C ALA A 188 11.85 -8.19 13.16
N VAL A 189 12.05 -8.62 14.41
CA VAL A 189 11.01 -9.24 15.24
C VAL A 189 10.69 -8.33 16.43
N VAL A 190 9.56 -7.64 16.36
CA VAL A 190 9.10 -6.68 17.37
C VAL A 190 8.48 -7.43 18.53
N VAL A 191 9.15 -7.40 19.68
CA VAL A 191 8.72 -8.03 20.94
C VAL A 191 8.33 -7.04 22.04
N ARG A 192 8.38 -5.74 21.74
CA ARG A 192 8.05 -4.61 22.62
C ARG A 192 7.43 -3.49 21.81
N ASP A 193 6.68 -2.61 22.46
CA ASP A 193 6.14 -1.42 21.80
C ASP A 193 7.26 -0.57 21.19
N VAL A 194 7.02 -0.07 19.99
CA VAL A 194 7.97 0.74 19.22
C VAL A 194 7.51 2.21 19.29
N PRO A 195 8.34 3.13 19.82
CA PRO A 195 8.01 4.56 19.84
C PRO A 195 7.80 5.15 18.43
N ALA A 196 7.14 6.30 18.36
CA ALA A 196 6.96 7.01 17.09
C ALA A 196 8.30 7.53 16.54
N GLY A 197 8.45 7.52 15.21
CA GLY A 197 9.58 8.12 14.49
C GLY A 197 10.93 7.42 14.64
N VAL A 198 11.01 6.29 15.36
CA VAL A 198 12.26 5.53 15.50
C VAL A 198 12.39 4.47 14.41
N THR A 199 13.62 4.04 14.15
CA THR A 199 13.89 2.84 13.36
C THR A 199 14.26 1.70 14.29
N VAL A 200 13.68 0.52 14.12
CA VAL A 200 14.06 -0.69 14.85
C VAL A 200 14.51 -1.80 13.91
N VAL A 201 15.55 -2.55 14.28
CA VAL A 201 16.09 -3.66 13.50
C VAL A 201 16.48 -4.85 14.39
N GLY A 202 16.58 -6.04 13.80
CA GLY A 202 17.15 -7.23 14.45
C GLY A 202 16.14 -8.14 15.15
N ILE A 203 16.68 -9.21 15.77
CA ILE A 203 15.92 -10.23 16.50
C ILE A 203 16.56 -10.40 17.88
N PRO A 204 15.90 -9.94 18.96
CA PRO A 204 14.71 -9.09 18.96
C PRO A 204 14.99 -7.69 18.42
N ALA A 205 13.96 -7.02 17.89
CA ALA A 205 14.08 -5.66 17.36
C ALA A 205 14.56 -4.67 18.43
N ARG A 206 15.51 -3.80 18.06
CA ARG A 206 16.08 -2.74 18.88
C ARG A 206 16.16 -1.45 18.08
N ILE A 207 16.04 -0.32 18.76
CA ILE A 207 16.24 1.00 18.14
C ILE A 207 17.65 1.05 17.54
N LEU A 208 17.73 1.47 16.27
CA LEU A 208 18.97 1.66 15.52
C LEU A 208 19.69 2.94 15.96
#